data_AF-A0A1S9D892-F1
#
_entry.id   AF-A0A1S9D892-F1
#
_cell.length_a   1.000
_cell.length_b   1.000
_cell.length_c   1.000
_cell.angle_alpha   90.00
_cell.angle_beta   90.00
_cell.angle_gamma   90.00
#
_symmetry.space_group_name_H-M   'P 1'
#
loop_
_entity.id
_entity.type
_entity.pdbx_description
1 polymer ?
#
loop_
_entity_poly.entity_id
_entity_poly.type
_entity_poly.pdbx_seq_one_letter_code
_entity_poly.pdbx_strand_id
1 'polypeptide(L)'
;MTVSGMDTDHIPADARNLVIKAAKRLADFAGISGQALHFNLVKSIPTEAGLGGGSADAAAALVGCNHIWKTELNDEQLMEIGAQIGEDVPF
;
A
#
# COMPACT_ATOMS: atom_id res chain seq x y z
N MET A 1 2.83 9.62 6.58
CA MET A 1 1.59 9.48 5.80
C MET A 1 0.58 10.44 6.36
N THR A 2 -0.27 10.99 5.51
CA THR A 2 -1.44 11.78 5.91
C THR A 2 -2.67 11.04 5.43
N VAL A 3 -3.72 11.00 6.25
CA VAL A 3 -5.01 10.39 5.90
C VAL A 3 -6.06 11.49 5.96
N SER A 4 -6.94 11.54 4.98
CA SER A 4 -8.06 12.49 4.92
C SER A 4 -9.28 11.85 4.25
N GLY A 5 -10.44 12.49 4.35
CA GLY A 5 -11.70 11.96 3.83
C GLY A 5 -12.53 11.24 4.90
N MET A 6 -13.32 10.27 4.48
CA MET A 6 -14.25 9.53 5.33
C MET A 6 -13.51 8.64 6.34
N ASP A 7 -14.07 8.52 7.55
CA ASP A 7 -13.57 7.66 8.64
C ASP A 7 -12.09 7.83 9.03
N THR A 8 -11.53 9.02 8.75
CA THR A 8 -10.10 9.30 8.96
C THR A 8 -9.62 8.93 10.38
N ASP A 9 -10.47 9.11 11.39
CA ASP A 9 -10.16 8.81 12.79
C ASP A 9 -9.94 7.31 13.08
N HIS A 10 -10.44 6.43 12.20
CA HIS A 10 -10.33 4.97 12.34
C HIS A 10 -9.21 4.36 11.50
N ILE A 11 -8.57 5.14 10.63
CA ILE A 11 -7.54 4.65 9.72
C ILE A 11 -6.17 4.97 10.31
N PRO A 12 -5.34 3.96 10.63
CA PRO A 12 -4.02 4.22 11.20
C PRO A 12 -3.14 5.00 10.22
N ALA A 13 -2.51 6.08 10.69
CA ALA A 13 -1.55 6.87 9.92
C ALA A 13 -0.09 6.37 10.04
N ASP A 14 0.10 5.19 10.64
CA ASP A 14 1.39 4.61 11.02
C ASP A 14 1.64 3.24 10.37
N ALA A 15 2.68 2.52 10.83
CA ALA A 15 3.12 1.24 10.28
C ALA A 15 2.06 0.12 10.29
N ARG A 16 0.91 0.31 10.97
CA ARG A 16 -0.21 -0.64 10.93
C ARG A 16 -0.96 -0.58 9.59
N ASN A 17 -0.90 0.54 8.87
CA ASN A 17 -1.59 0.76 7.60
C ASN A 17 -1.02 -0.11 6.47
N LEU A 18 -1.91 -0.73 5.68
CA LEU A 18 -1.52 -1.63 4.59
C LEU A 18 -0.72 -0.91 3.49
N VAL A 19 -0.98 0.37 3.22
CA VAL A 19 -0.18 1.20 2.29
C VAL A 19 1.28 1.27 2.73
N ILE A 20 1.52 1.53 4.03
CA ILE A 20 2.88 1.62 4.58
C ILE A 20 3.54 0.24 4.58
N LYS A 21 2.78 -0.82 4.89
CA LYS A 21 3.30 -2.20 4.82
C LYS A 21 3.68 -2.59 3.40
N ALA A 22 2.85 -2.24 2.41
CA ALA A 22 3.10 -2.49 1.00
C ALA A 22 4.39 -1.83 0.52
N ALA A 23 4.54 -0.54 0.80
CA ALA A 23 5.75 0.21 0.45
C ALA A 23 7.01 -0.39 1.08
N LYS A 24 6.95 -0.79 2.36
CA LYS A 24 8.07 -1.44 3.06
C LYS A 24 8.42 -2.78 2.44
N ARG A 25 7.42 -3.64 2.16
CA ARG A 25 7.63 -4.95 1.56
C ARG A 25 8.26 -4.86 0.17
N LEU A 26 7.79 -3.94 -0.66
CA LEU A 26 8.39 -3.71 -1.97
C LEU A 26 9.82 -3.18 -1.85
N ALA A 27 10.07 -2.25 -0.92
CA ALA A 27 11.43 -1.74 -0.67
C ALA A 27 12.38 -2.87 -0.23
N ASP A 28 11.94 -3.73 0.69
CA ASP A 28 12.70 -4.89 1.16
C ASP A 28 12.98 -5.86 0.00
N PHE A 29 11.97 -6.16 -0.82
CA PHE A 29 12.09 -7.04 -1.99
C PHE A 29 13.08 -6.50 -3.04
N ALA A 30 13.03 -5.19 -3.30
CA ALA A 30 13.86 -4.53 -4.31
C ALA A 30 15.21 -4.00 -3.77
N GLY A 31 15.52 -4.22 -2.48
CA GLY A 31 16.77 -3.74 -1.87
C GLY A 31 16.88 -2.21 -1.75
N ILE A 32 15.74 -1.50 -1.72
CA ILE A 32 15.70 -0.04 -1.62
C ILE A 32 15.92 0.38 -0.17
N SER A 33 16.96 1.18 0.07
CA SER A 33 17.25 1.78 1.38
C SER A 33 17.48 3.28 1.27
N GLY A 34 17.07 4.04 2.30
CA GLY A 34 17.31 5.49 2.40
C GLY A 34 16.39 6.41 1.58
N GLN A 35 15.46 5.85 0.79
CA GLN A 35 14.51 6.63 0.00
C GLN A 35 13.16 6.74 0.73
N ALA A 36 12.92 7.87 1.40
CA ALA A 36 11.67 8.11 2.10
C ALA A 36 10.55 8.49 1.13
N LEU A 37 9.38 7.87 1.29
CA LEU A 37 8.14 8.26 0.61
C LEU A 37 7.15 8.85 1.62
N HIS A 38 6.42 9.87 1.18
CA HIS A 38 5.25 10.37 1.89
C HIS A 38 3.97 9.95 1.15
N PHE A 39 3.10 9.23 1.84
CA PHE A 39 1.79 8.84 1.32
C PHE A 39 0.72 9.83 1.77
N ASN A 40 -0.12 10.27 0.84
CA ASN A 40 -1.37 10.97 1.13
C ASN A 40 -2.52 10.07 0.71
N LEU A 41 -3.25 9.54 1.69
CA LEU A 41 -4.39 8.65 1.47
C LEU A 41 -5.69 9.43 1.65
N VAL A 42 -6.48 9.52 0.58
CA VAL A 42 -7.80 10.15 0.60
C VAL A 42 -8.85 9.03 0.54
N LYS A 43 -9.55 8.79 1.65
CA LYS A 43 -10.57 7.75 1.72
C LYS A 43 -11.92 8.29 1.31
N SER A 44 -12.39 7.81 0.16
CA SER A 44 -13.75 8.05 -0.34
C SER A 44 -14.70 6.88 -0.07
N ILE A 45 -14.14 5.71 0.27
CA ILE A 45 -14.89 4.48 0.57
C ILE A 45 -14.93 4.34 2.10
N PRO A 46 -16.11 4.25 2.74
CA PRO A 46 -16.23 4.03 4.17
C PRO A 46 -15.57 2.73 4.61
N THR A 47 -15.16 2.70 5.87
CA THR A 47 -14.49 1.59 6.52
C THR A 47 -15.53 0.59 7.01
N GLU A 48 -16.27 -0.04 6.10
CA GLU A 48 -17.18 -1.14 6.42
C GLU A 48 -16.56 -2.51 6.05
N ALA A 49 -16.82 -3.50 6.93
CA ALA A 49 -16.10 -4.76 7.10
C ALA A 49 -16.25 -5.78 5.94
N GLY A 50 -15.80 -5.41 4.73
CA GLY A 50 -15.75 -6.35 3.61
C GLY A 50 -15.63 -5.76 2.21
N LEU A 51 -15.49 -4.44 2.05
CA LEU A 51 -15.49 -3.81 0.71
C LEU A 51 -14.10 -3.70 0.04
N GLY A 52 -13.06 -4.32 0.60
CA GLY A 52 -11.73 -4.37 -0.04
C GLY A 52 -10.99 -3.03 -0.15
N GLY A 53 -11.51 -1.95 0.44
CA GLY A 53 -10.95 -0.60 0.28
C GLY A 53 -9.50 -0.46 0.75
N GLY A 54 -9.11 -1.14 1.83
CA GLY A 54 -7.72 -1.12 2.31
C GLY A 54 -6.76 -1.94 1.44
N SER A 55 -7.24 -3.03 0.84
CA SER A 55 -6.44 -3.87 -0.05
C SER A 55 -6.19 -3.18 -1.39
N ALA A 56 -7.20 -2.49 -1.92
CA ALA A 56 -7.05 -1.63 -3.09
C ALA A 56 -6.02 -0.50 -2.86
N ASP A 57 -6.06 0.15 -1.68
CA ASP A 57 -5.07 1.17 -1.33
C ASP A 57 -3.64 0.57 -1.29
N ALA A 58 -3.49 -0.64 -0.76
CA ALA A 58 -2.20 -1.34 -0.69
C ALA A 58 -1.66 -1.73 -2.08
N ALA A 59 -2.52 -2.26 -2.96
CA ALA A 59 -2.16 -2.57 -4.33
C ALA A 59 -1.74 -1.32 -5.10
N ALA A 60 -2.49 -0.21 -4.95
CA ALA A 60 -2.12 1.08 -5.53
C ALA A 60 -0.77 1.58 -5.01
N ALA A 61 -0.46 1.36 -3.74
CA ALA A 61 0.84 1.68 -3.16
C ALA A 61 1.97 0.85 -3.77
N LEU A 62 1.79 -0.45 -4.02
CA LEU A 62 2.79 -1.28 -4.70
C LEU A 62 3.10 -0.76 -6.10
N VAL A 63 2.07 -0.52 -6.90
CA VAL A 63 2.22 0.01 -8.27
C VAL A 63 2.92 1.37 -8.26
N GLY A 64 2.49 2.28 -7.38
CA GLY A 64 3.09 3.60 -7.24
C GLY A 64 4.55 3.56 -6.79
N CYS A 65 4.88 2.70 -5.83
CA CYS A 65 6.26 2.52 -5.36
C CYS A 65 7.15 1.91 -6.43
N ASN A 66 6.68 0.87 -7.14
CA ASN A 66 7.40 0.26 -8.25
C ASN A 66 7.76 1.31 -9.32
N HIS A 67 6.82 2.19 -9.63
CA HIS A 67 7.03 3.27 -10.58
C HIS A 67 8.00 4.35 -10.08
N ILE A 68 7.82 4.84 -8.86
CA ILE A 68 8.64 5.92 -8.29
C ILE A 68 10.09 5.47 -8.08
N TRP A 69 10.29 4.28 -7.51
CA TRP A 69 11.63 3.74 -7.29
C TRP A 69 12.22 3.08 -8.55
N LYS A 70 11.46 2.99 -9.64
CA LYS A 70 11.88 2.40 -10.92
C LYS A 70 12.48 1.01 -10.73
N THR A 71 11.80 0.18 -9.93
CA THR A 71 12.29 -1.17 -9.61
C THR A 71 12.05 -2.16 -10.75
N GLU A 72 11.26 -1.79 -11.76
CA GLU A 72 10.96 -2.60 -12.95
C GLU A 72 10.39 -3.99 -12.63
N LEU A 73 9.74 -4.12 -11.47
CA LEU A 73 9.07 -5.36 -11.07
C LEU A 73 7.87 -5.58 -11.98
N ASN A 74 7.68 -6.83 -12.40
CA ASN A 74 6.54 -7.22 -13.22
C ASN A 74 5.31 -7.53 -12.34
N ASP A 75 4.15 -7.72 -12.98
CA ASP A 75 2.90 -7.96 -12.28
C ASP A 75 2.95 -9.23 -11.41
N GLU A 76 3.64 -10.29 -11.84
CA GLU A 76 3.81 -11.52 -11.06
C GLU A 76 4.54 -11.27 -9.73
N GLN A 77 5.62 -10.48 -9.78
CA GLN A 77 6.37 -10.10 -8.58
C GLN A 77 5.56 -9.17 -7.69
N LEU A 78 4.80 -8.23 -8.27
CA LEU A 78 3.90 -7.37 -7.50
C LEU A 78 2.78 -8.18 -6.82
N MET A 79 2.23 -9.20 -7.48
CA MET A 79 1.26 -10.13 -6.91
C MET A 79 1.86 -10.96 -5.78
N GLU A 80 3.08 -11.46 -5.94
CA GLU A 80 3.80 -12.20 -4.89
C GLU A 80 3.97 -11.33 -3.64
N ILE A 81 4.38 -10.07 -3.80
CA ILE A 81 4.51 -9.11 -2.69
C ILE A 81 3.12 -8.80 -2.10
N GLY A 82 2.12 -8.61 -2.95
CA GLY A 82 0.72 -8.39 -2.58
C GLY A 82 0.19 -9.45 -1.62
N ALA A 83 0.43 -10.73 -1.95
CA ALA A 83 -0.04 -11.88 -1.19
C ALA A 83 0.54 -11.92 0.23
N GLN A 84 1.71 -11.30 0.45
CA GLN A 84 2.34 -11.21 1.77
C GLN A 84 1.77 -10.07 2.64
N ILE A 85 0.95 -9.18 2.07
CA ILE A 85 0.35 -8.03 2.76
C ILE A 85 -1.07 -8.36 3.23
N GLY A 86 -1.86 -9.04 2.40
CA GLY A 86 -3.21 -9.50 2.70
C GLY A 86 -3.80 -10.30 1.54
N GLU A 87 -4.77 -11.18 1.84
CA GLU A 87 -5.35 -12.10 0.86
C GLU A 87 -6.04 -11.39 -0.32
N ASP A 88 -6.64 -10.22 -0.07
CA ASP A 88 -7.36 -9.44 -1.11
C ASP A 88 -6.48 -8.38 -1.81
N VAL A 89 -5.17 -8.36 -1.56
CA VAL A 89 -4.25 -7.36 -2.17
C VAL A 89 -3.85 -7.74 -3.60
N PRO A 90 -3.52 -9.00 -3.93
CA PRO A 90 -3.34 -9.42 -5.32
C PRO A 90 -4.69 -9.42 -6.04
N PHE A 91 -4.87 -8.57 -7.05
CA PHE A 91 -6.01 -8.61 -7.97
C PHE A 91 -5.64 -8.09 -9.35
#